data_AF-A0AAD6UN42-F1
#
_entry.id   AF-A0AAD6UN42-F1
#
_cell.length_a   1.000
_cell.length_b   1.000
_cell.length_c   1.000
_cell.angle_alpha   90.00
_cell.angle_beta   90.00
_cell.angle_gamma   90.00
#
_symmetry.space_group_name_H-M   'P 1'
#
loop_
_entity.id
_entity.type
_entity.pdbx_description
1 polymer ?
#
loop_
_entity_poly.entity_id
_entity_poly.type
_entity_poly.pdbx_seq_one_letter_code
_entity_poly.pdbx_strand_id
1 'polypeptide(L)'
;MDTGIDILHRAVALDALHDSAERFPTPRCHPETRAKMLNDLWKWSTGPNPTHHILWLHGPAGAGKSALMQTLSQRLEDAGRLGGTFFFKRGHATRGNAKTLFATLAYRLALRIPQFKASISQTVEDDPSVVGSSMDIQLHRLIERPCQSVKHTEPPLLLIDGLDECEGHDVQQEILRILGNSFCGRSSAFKIIVSSRPEPHIREVF
;
A
#
# COMPACT_ATOMS: atom_id res chain seq x y z
N MET A 1 -13.60 24.48 10.45
CA MET A 1 -12.60 23.60 11.10
C MET A 1 -12.17 22.60 10.06
N ASP A 2 -10.89 22.29 9.97
CA ASP A 2 -10.39 21.25 9.06
C ASP A 2 -10.94 19.89 9.50
N THR A 3 -11.39 19.06 8.56
CA THR A 3 -11.78 17.67 8.85
C THR A 3 -10.53 16.80 9.07
N GLY A 4 -10.71 15.63 9.68
CA GLY A 4 -9.61 14.66 9.83
C GLY A 4 -8.99 14.25 8.49
N ILE A 5 -9.80 14.19 7.43
CA ILE A 5 -9.31 13.97 6.07
C ILE A 5 -8.44 15.12 5.56
N ASP A 6 -8.77 16.38 5.89
CA ASP A 6 -7.98 17.54 5.48
C ASP A 6 -6.61 17.56 6.18
N ILE A 7 -6.58 17.16 7.45
CA ILE A 7 -5.33 17.01 8.22
C ILE A 7 -4.49 15.88 7.61
N LEU A 8 -5.11 14.73 7.34
CA LEU A 8 -4.43 13.57 6.74
C LEU A 8 -3.83 13.91 5.38
N HIS A 9 -4.58 14.64 4.54
CA HIS A 9 -4.13 15.08 3.21
C HIS A 9 -2.82 15.88 3.24
N ARG A 10 -2.53 16.62 4.32
CA ARG A 10 -1.28 17.40 4.45
C ARG A 10 -0.04 16.52 4.70
N ALA A 11 -0.24 15.26 5.08
CA ALA A 11 0.81 14.32 5.43
C ALA A 11 1.06 13.22 4.37
N VAL A 12 0.47 13.35 3.17
CA VAL A 12 0.56 12.32 2.12
C VAL A 12 1.57 12.69 1.02
N ALA A 13 2.06 11.67 0.32
CA ALA A 13 2.83 11.79 -0.91
C ALA A 13 1.92 11.50 -2.12
N LEU A 14 1.24 12.53 -2.64
CA LEU A 14 0.35 12.37 -3.80
C LEU A 14 1.12 11.95 -5.07
N ASP A 15 2.41 12.28 -5.13
CA ASP A 15 3.31 11.88 -6.21
C ASP A 15 3.66 10.38 -6.23
N ALA A 16 3.44 9.67 -5.11
CA ALA A 16 3.64 8.23 -4.97
C ALA A 16 2.47 7.40 -5.51
N LEU A 17 1.35 8.02 -5.87
CA LEU A 17 0.12 7.33 -6.26
C LEU A 17 0.20 6.75 -7.67
N HIS A 18 -0.52 5.65 -7.91
CA HIS A 18 -0.52 4.99 -9.23
C HIS A 18 -0.97 5.88 -10.41
N ASP A 19 -1.80 6.88 -10.12
CA ASP A 19 -2.48 7.83 -11.01
C ASP A 19 -1.84 9.23 -10.99
N SER A 20 -0.69 9.39 -10.32
CA SER A 20 0.03 10.66 -10.23
C SER A 20 0.60 11.14 -11.57
N ALA A 21 0.46 12.45 -11.85
CA ALA A 21 1.10 13.15 -12.96
C ALA A 21 2.62 12.93 -13.01
N GLU A 22 3.28 12.88 -11.84
CA GLU A 22 4.73 12.68 -11.66
C GLU A 22 5.22 11.28 -12.07
N ARG A 23 4.29 10.38 -12.41
CA ARG A 23 4.59 9.02 -12.86
C ARG A 23 4.29 8.82 -14.35
N PHE A 24 3.91 9.86 -15.10
CA PHE A 24 3.69 9.75 -16.54
C PHE A 24 4.98 9.90 -17.36
N PRO A 25 5.14 9.11 -18.45
CA PRO A 25 4.31 7.97 -18.82
C PRO A 25 4.50 6.80 -17.84
N THR A 26 3.38 6.21 -17.38
CA THR A 26 3.46 5.11 -16.41
C THR A 26 3.96 3.83 -17.08
N PRO A 27 4.85 3.05 -16.43
CA PRO A 27 5.28 1.78 -16.97
C PRO A 27 4.07 0.84 -17.02
N ARG A 28 3.72 0.32 -18.20
CA ARG A 28 2.60 -0.62 -18.39
C ARG A 28 3.12 -1.92 -18.98
N CYS A 29 2.50 -3.03 -18.63
CA CYS A 29 2.77 -4.28 -19.32
C CYS A 29 2.28 -4.16 -20.76
N HIS A 30 3.09 -4.61 -21.73
CA HIS A 30 2.60 -4.80 -23.09
C HIS A 30 1.47 -5.83 -23.06
N PRO A 31 0.36 -5.61 -23.80
CA PRO A 31 -0.87 -6.41 -23.67
C PRO A 31 -0.67 -7.92 -23.77
N GLU A 32 0.29 -8.36 -24.57
CA GLU A 32 0.59 -9.77 -24.84
C GLU A 32 1.63 -10.38 -23.89
N THR A 33 2.28 -9.55 -23.07
CA THR A 33 3.35 -9.99 -22.17
C THR A 33 2.81 -10.16 -20.75
N ARG A 34 3.24 -11.22 -20.06
CA ARG A 34 2.99 -11.44 -18.62
C ARG A 34 1.51 -11.61 -18.24
N ALA A 35 0.64 -11.91 -19.19
CA ALA A 35 -0.79 -12.16 -18.96
C ALA A 35 -1.03 -13.21 -17.87
N LYS A 36 -0.22 -14.30 -17.86
CA LYS A 36 -0.29 -15.33 -16.81
C LYS A 36 -0.04 -14.76 -15.42
N MET A 37 1.06 -14.01 -15.24
CA MET A 37 1.41 -13.43 -13.94
C MET A 37 0.40 -12.39 -13.48
N LEU A 38 -0.12 -11.54 -14.39
CA LEU A 38 -1.21 -10.61 -14.06
C LEU A 38 -2.47 -11.34 -13.62
N ASN A 39 -2.80 -12.46 -14.27
CA ASN A 39 -3.95 -13.28 -13.91
C ASN A 39 -3.76 -13.95 -12.54
N ASP A 40 -2.56 -14.42 -12.23
CA ASP A 40 -2.25 -15.03 -10.93
C ASP A 40 -2.34 -13.97 -9.80
N LEU A 41 -1.78 -12.77 -10.02
CA LEU A 41 -1.90 -11.64 -9.10
C LEU A 41 -3.36 -11.20 -8.92
N TRP A 42 -4.11 -11.14 -10.02
CA TRP A 42 -5.55 -10.84 -9.98
C TRP A 42 -6.31 -11.86 -9.14
N LYS A 43 -6.13 -13.16 -9.41
CA LYS A 43 -6.78 -14.23 -8.66
C LYS A 43 -6.44 -14.20 -7.17
N TRP A 44 -5.19 -13.93 -6.81
CA TRP A 44 -4.80 -13.77 -5.40
C TRP A 44 -5.48 -12.56 -4.75
N SER A 45 -5.50 -11.44 -5.49
CA SER A 45 -6.14 -10.19 -5.06
C SER A 45 -7.63 -10.37 -4.81
N THR A 46 -8.31 -11.04 -5.75
CA THR A 46 -9.77 -11.15 -5.76
C THR A 46 -10.32 -12.41 -5.10
N GLY A 47 -9.48 -13.41 -4.87
CA GLY A 47 -9.87 -14.70 -4.32
C GLY A 47 -10.31 -14.63 -2.85
N PRO A 48 -11.20 -15.55 -2.42
CA PRO A 48 -11.66 -15.63 -1.04
C PRO A 48 -10.52 -16.08 -0.12
N ASN A 49 -10.47 -15.49 1.09
CA ASN A 49 -9.64 -15.91 2.23
C ASN A 49 -8.28 -16.53 1.86
N PRO A 50 -7.31 -15.72 1.38
CA PRO A 50 -5.99 -16.25 1.11
C PRO A 50 -5.36 -16.74 2.43
N THR A 51 -4.59 -17.83 2.36
CA THR A 51 -3.84 -18.36 3.52
C THR A 51 -2.80 -17.36 4.04
N HIS A 52 -2.44 -16.37 3.23
CA HIS A 52 -1.49 -15.31 3.53
C HIS A 52 -2.05 -13.97 3.06
N HIS A 53 -1.85 -12.90 3.84
CA HIS A 53 -2.38 -11.56 3.55
C HIS A 53 -1.35 -10.58 2.97
N ILE A 54 -0.09 -11.01 2.94
CA ILE A 54 1.00 -10.34 2.26
C ILE A 54 1.42 -11.22 1.09
N LEU A 55 1.53 -10.64 -0.11
CA LEU A 55 2.18 -11.26 -1.25
C LEU A 55 3.42 -10.46 -1.64
N TRP A 56 4.52 -11.15 -1.87
CA TRP A 56 5.76 -10.55 -2.32
C TRP A 56 6.00 -10.81 -3.81
N LEU A 57 5.96 -9.76 -4.62
CA LEU A 57 6.33 -9.77 -6.03
C LEU A 57 7.81 -9.39 -6.18
N HIS A 58 8.68 -10.37 -6.32
CA HIS A 58 10.12 -10.14 -6.37
C HIS A 58 10.77 -10.49 -7.72
N GLY A 59 11.94 -9.90 -7.97
CA GLY A 59 12.71 -10.12 -9.19
C GLY A 59 13.80 -9.06 -9.41
N PRO A 60 14.72 -9.26 -10.36
CA PRO A 60 15.82 -8.33 -10.58
C PRO A 60 15.35 -6.97 -11.11
N ALA A 61 16.28 -6.00 -11.17
CA ALA A 61 16.05 -4.72 -11.84
C ALA A 61 15.70 -4.95 -13.32
N GLY A 62 14.86 -4.10 -13.90
CA GLY A 62 14.40 -4.26 -15.29
C GLY A 62 13.43 -5.42 -15.51
N ALA A 63 13.17 -6.27 -14.51
CA ALA A 63 12.22 -7.38 -14.62
C ALA A 63 10.76 -6.94 -14.67
N GLY A 64 10.43 -5.67 -14.92
CA GLY A 64 9.06 -5.19 -15.18
C GLY A 64 8.06 -5.31 -14.02
N LYS A 65 8.52 -5.39 -12.77
CA LYS A 65 7.65 -5.48 -11.57
C LYS A 65 6.75 -4.26 -11.42
N SER A 66 7.30 -3.05 -11.53
CA SER A 66 6.53 -1.81 -11.48
C SER A 66 5.49 -1.71 -12.59
N ALA A 67 5.78 -2.28 -13.77
CA ALA A 67 4.80 -2.37 -14.86
C ALA A 67 3.64 -3.31 -14.54
N LEU A 68 3.91 -4.43 -13.86
CA LEU A 68 2.90 -5.35 -13.35
C LEU A 68 2.06 -4.68 -12.26
N MET A 69 2.70 -4.04 -11.27
CA MET A 69 2.03 -3.32 -10.18
C MET A 69 1.14 -2.19 -10.70
N GLN A 70 1.63 -1.42 -11.68
CA GLN A 70 0.84 -0.39 -12.35
C GLN A 70 -0.38 -0.99 -13.06
N THR A 71 -0.17 -2.02 -13.89
CA THR A 71 -1.26 -2.63 -14.66
C THR A 71 -2.31 -3.26 -13.74
N LEU A 72 -1.86 -3.93 -12.66
CA LEU A 72 -2.73 -4.49 -11.64
C LEU A 72 -3.51 -3.40 -10.90
N SER A 73 -2.85 -2.30 -10.52
CA SER A 73 -3.51 -1.19 -9.81
C SER A 73 -4.66 -0.60 -10.64
N GLN A 74 -4.48 -0.39 -11.95
CA GLN A 74 -5.56 0.09 -12.82
C GLN A 74 -6.73 -0.90 -12.88
N ARG A 75 -6.45 -2.20 -13.06
CA ARG A 75 -7.51 -3.23 -13.11
C ARG A 75 -8.30 -3.31 -11.80
N LEU A 76 -7.62 -3.17 -10.66
CA LEU A 76 -8.26 -3.18 -9.34
C LEU A 76 -9.06 -1.91 -9.09
N GLU A 77 -8.57 -0.77 -9.57
CA GLU A 77 -9.29 0.50 -9.54
C GLU A 77 -10.59 0.41 -10.34
N ASP A 78 -10.52 -0.06 -11.59
CA ASP A 78 -11.67 -0.23 -12.48
C ASP A 78 -12.72 -1.19 -11.89
N ALA A 79 -12.28 -2.16 -11.08
CA ALA A 79 -13.15 -3.11 -10.38
C ALA A 79 -13.61 -2.64 -8.99
N GLY A 80 -13.23 -1.43 -8.55
CA GLY A 80 -13.61 -0.89 -7.23
C GLY A 80 -12.98 -1.63 -6.04
N ARG A 81 -11.85 -2.31 -6.25
CA ARG A 81 -11.18 -3.15 -5.24
C ARG A 81 -9.88 -2.57 -4.70
N LEU A 82 -9.35 -1.52 -5.34
CA LEU A 82 -8.12 -0.88 -4.92
C LEU A 82 -8.34 0.01 -3.69
N GLY A 83 -7.69 -0.35 -2.58
CA GLY A 83 -7.68 0.49 -1.37
C GLY A 83 -6.67 1.62 -1.46
N GLY A 84 -5.46 1.35 -1.96
CA GLY A 84 -4.41 2.36 -2.04
C GLY A 84 -3.12 1.85 -2.67
N THR A 85 -2.28 2.79 -3.11
CA THR A 85 -0.98 2.49 -3.73
C THR A 85 0.09 3.41 -3.17
N PHE A 86 1.31 2.92 -3.10
CA PHE A 86 2.51 3.71 -2.87
C PHE A 86 3.65 3.19 -3.74
N PHE A 87 4.17 4.04 -4.62
CA PHE A 87 5.28 3.72 -5.52
C PHE A 87 6.54 4.47 -5.07
N PHE A 88 7.43 3.74 -4.41
CA PHE A 88 8.74 4.26 -4.02
C PHE A 88 9.54 4.73 -5.24
N LYS A 89 10.45 5.68 -5.01
CA LYS A 89 11.43 6.15 -5.99
C LYS A 89 12.66 6.66 -5.26
N ARG A 90 13.79 6.02 -5.49
CA ARG A 90 15.06 6.36 -4.82
C ARG A 90 15.46 7.81 -5.11
N GLY A 91 15.90 8.54 -4.07
CA GLY A 91 16.36 9.92 -4.18
C GLY A 91 15.24 10.96 -4.39
N HIS A 92 13.97 10.55 -4.34
CA HIS A 92 12.83 11.48 -4.36
C HIS A 92 12.48 11.93 -2.95
N ALA A 93 12.22 13.23 -2.75
CA ALA A 93 12.02 13.80 -1.42
C ALA A 93 10.87 13.16 -0.60
N THR A 94 9.82 12.69 -1.27
CA THR A 94 8.58 12.16 -0.68
C THR A 94 8.38 10.66 -0.95
N ARG A 95 8.97 10.15 -2.03
CA ARG A 95 8.83 8.75 -2.49
C ARG A 95 10.06 7.92 -2.17
N GLY A 96 11.15 8.53 -1.73
CA GLY A 96 12.37 7.84 -1.30
C GLY A 96 12.32 7.46 0.18
N ASN A 97 11.47 8.08 0.98
CA ASN A 97 11.35 7.76 2.41
C ASN A 97 9.96 7.20 2.77
N ALA A 98 9.90 6.47 3.88
CA ALA A 98 8.70 5.79 4.32
C ALA A 98 7.78 6.64 5.22
N LYS A 99 8.14 7.90 5.55
CA LYS A 99 7.42 8.70 6.55
C LYS A 99 5.97 8.96 6.17
N THR A 100 5.69 9.06 4.88
CA THR A 100 4.35 9.33 4.33
C THR A 100 3.63 8.05 3.88
N LEU A 101 4.25 6.87 4.00
CA LEU A 101 3.74 5.62 3.43
C LEU A 101 2.32 5.30 3.93
N PHE A 102 2.15 5.11 5.24
CA PHE A 102 0.89 4.67 5.81
C PHE A 102 -0.17 5.78 5.83
N ALA A 103 0.23 7.04 6.05
CA ALA A 103 -0.66 8.18 5.88
C ALA A 103 -1.23 8.26 4.44
N THR A 104 -0.40 8.06 3.42
CA THR A 104 -0.81 8.06 2.00
C THR A 104 -1.75 6.90 1.71
N LEU A 105 -1.42 5.69 2.17
CA LEU A 105 -2.28 4.51 1.99
C LEU A 105 -3.65 4.69 2.68
N ALA A 106 -3.67 5.19 3.92
CA ALA A 106 -4.90 5.46 4.65
C ALA A 106 -5.76 6.54 3.99
N TYR A 107 -5.14 7.61 3.48
CA TYR A 107 -5.85 8.65 2.76
C TYR A 107 -6.54 8.09 1.51
N ARG A 108 -5.83 7.28 0.72
CA ARG A 108 -6.43 6.64 -0.46
C ARG A 108 -7.53 5.66 -0.09
N LEU A 109 -7.34 4.89 0.99
CA LEU A 109 -8.35 3.99 1.49
C LEU A 109 -9.63 4.72 1.86
N ALA A 110 -9.51 5.84 2.59
CA ALA A 110 -10.63 6.70 2.97
C ALA A 110 -11.38 7.28 1.76
N LEU A 111 -10.67 7.65 0.69
CA LEU A 111 -11.30 8.19 -0.51
C LEU A 111 -11.96 7.14 -1.40
N ARG A 112 -11.36 5.94 -1.49
CA ARG A 112 -11.82 4.88 -2.39
C ARG A 112 -12.96 4.06 -1.83
N ILE A 113 -13.00 3.92 -0.51
CA ILE A 113 -13.97 3.08 0.17
C ILE A 113 -14.63 3.94 1.25
N PRO A 114 -15.80 4.56 0.94
CA PRO A 114 -16.46 5.54 1.80
C PRO A 114 -16.72 5.04 3.23
N GLN A 115 -16.88 3.73 3.41
CA GLN A 115 -17.11 3.11 4.71
C GLN A 115 -15.93 3.31 5.67
N PHE A 116 -14.68 3.36 5.16
CA PHE A 116 -13.51 3.65 6.00
C PHE A 116 -13.29 5.14 6.24
N LYS A 117 -13.86 6.02 5.39
CA LYS A 117 -13.66 7.48 5.47
C LYS A 117 -14.01 8.03 6.84
N ALA A 118 -15.18 7.68 7.37
CA ALA A 118 -15.65 8.18 8.65
C ALA A 118 -14.74 7.73 9.81
N SER A 119 -14.36 6.45 9.83
CA SER A 119 -13.48 5.88 10.87
C SER A 119 -12.08 6.51 10.85
N ILE A 120 -11.51 6.69 9.65
CA ILE A 120 -10.19 7.31 9.49
C ILE A 120 -10.25 8.81 9.84
N SER A 121 -11.27 9.55 9.38
CA SER A 121 -11.44 10.97 9.72
C SER A 121 -11.55 11.16 11.23
N GLN A 122 -12.40 10.38 11.89
CA GLN A 122 -12.57 10.46 13.33
C GLN A 122 -11.26 10.17 14.08
N THR A 123 -10.49 9.16 13.63
CA THR A 123 -9.21 8.82 14.26
C THR A 123 -8.21 9.98 14.23
N VAL A 124 -8.22 10.76 13.14
CA VAL A 124 -7.35 11.94 12.98
C VAL A 124 -7.92 13.17 13.71
N GLU A 125 -9.24 13.32 13.77
CA GLU A 125 -9.89 14.39 14.54
C GLU A 125 -9.69 14.23 16.05
N ASP A 126 -9.76 13.00 16.55
CA ASP A 126 -9.51 12.66 17.96
C ASP A 126 -8.05 12.90 18.36
N ASP A 127 -7.11 12.66 17.44
CA ASP A 127 -5.68 12.83 17.65
C ASP A 127 -4.94 13.21 16.35
N PRO A 128 -4.82 14.51 16.06
CA PRO A 128 -4.12 14.98 14.86
C PRO A 128 -2.64 14.59 14.80
N SER A 129 -2.00 14.26 15.94
CA SER A 129 -0.58 13.90 15.99
C SER A 129 -0.30 12.53 15.36
N VAL A 130 -1.34 11.72 15.13
CA VAL A 130 -1.23 10.39 14.52
C VAL A 130 -0.53 10.43 13.16
N VAL A 131 -0.68 11.50 12.38
CA VAL A 131 -0.06 11.64 11.04
C VAL A 131 1.47 11.82 11.11
N GLY A 132 2.00 12.20 12.27
CA GLY A 132 3.44 12.32 12.55
C GLY A 132 3.98 11.22 13.46
N SER A 133 3.15 10.23 13.83
CA SER A 133 3.56 9.11 14.67
C SER A 133 4.43 8.10 13.92
N SER A 134 5.01 7.14 14.64
CA SER A 134 5.79 6.05 14.06
C SER A 134 4.96 5.20 13.09
N MET A 135 5.66 4.50 12.17
CA MET A 135 5.04 3.73 11.10
C MET A 135 4.07 2.64 11.61
N ASP A 136 4.40 1.99 12.72
CA ASP A 136 3.56 0.98 13.36
C ASP A 136 2.27 1.58 13.92
N ILE A 137 2.35 2.75 14.56
CA ILE A 137 1.19 3.49 15.07
C ILE A 137 0.30 3.95 13.91
N GLN A 138 0.90 4.47 12.83
CA GLN A 138 0.16 4.88 11.64
C GLN A 138 -0.57 3.70 10.99
N LEU A 139 0.11 2.57 10.74
CA LEU A 139 -0.53 1.37 10.19
C LEU A 139 -1.68 0.91 11.10
N HIS A 140 -1.42 0.80 12.40
CA HIS A 140 -2.41 0.30 13.35
C HIS A 140 -3.65 1.21 13.43
N ARG A 141 -3.46 2.51 13.64
CA ARG A 141 -4.57 3.44 13.89
C ARG A 141 -5.29 3.87 12.62
N LEU A 142 -4.57 4.05 11.51
CA LEU A 142 -5.15 4.60 10.27
C LEU A 142 -5.61 3.54 9.28
N ILE A 143 -5.20 2.28 9.43
CA ILE A 143 -5.56 1.20 8.49
C ILE A 143 -6.13 0.00 9.24
N GLU A 144 -5.39 -0.63 10.15
CA GLU A 144 -5.85 -1.87 10.80
C GLU A 144 -7.17 -1.69 11.56
N ARG A 145 -7.22 -0.69 12.46
CA ARG A 145 -8.38 -0.43 13.31
C ARG A 145 -9.61 -0.03 12.47
N PRO A 146 -9.52 0.88 11.48
CA PRO A 146 -10.60 1.14 10.54
C PRO A 146 -11.08 -0.12 9.82
N CYS A 147 -10.16 -0.95 9.31
CA CYS A 147 -10.49 -2.19 8.63
C CYS A 147 -11.16 -3.24 9.53
N GLN A 148 -10.86 -3.26 10.83
CA GLN A 148 -11.50 -4.16 11.81
C GLN A 148 -12.88 -3.66 12.27
N SER A 149 -13.05 -2.34 12.37
CA SER A 149 -14.28 -1.74 12.89
C SER A 149 -15.40 -1.62 11.86
N VAL A 150 -15.05 -1.52 10.58
CA VAL A 150 -15.99 -1.34 9.48
C VAL A 150 -16.28 -2.68 8.82
N LYS A 151 -17.55 -3.08 8.81
CA LYS A 151 -18.00 -4.27 8.07
C LYS A 151 -17.91 -4.00 6.56
N HIS A 152 -16.88 -4.54 5.92
CA HIS A 152 -16.75 -4.56 4.47
C HIS A 152 -16.78 -6.00 3.97
N THR A 153 -17.54 -6.25 2.90
CA THR A 153 -17.71 -7.57 2.30
C THR A 153 -16.41 -8.20 1.80
N GLU A 154 -15.42 -7.39 1.43
CA GLU A 154 -14.14 -7.85 0.89
C GLU A 154 -13.00 -7.05 1.55
N PRO A 155 -11.87 -7.69 1.88
CA PRO A 155 -10.71 -6.96 2.40
C PRO A 155 -10.17 -5.98 1.35
N PRO A 156 -9.93 -4.70 1.69
CA PRO A 156 -9.27 -3.75 0.80
C PRO A 156 -7.86 -4.22 0.44
N LEU A 157 -7.43 -3.92 -0.78
CA LEU A 157 -6.10 -4.26 -1.27
C LEU A 157 -5.19 -3.02 -1.34
N LEU A 158 -4.06 -3.10 -0.66
CA LEU A 158 -3.00 -2.10 -0.67
C LEU A 158 -1.82 -2.59 -1.52
N LEU A 159 -1.19 -1.69 -2.28
CA LEU A 159 -0.04 -2.01 -3.12
C LEU A 159 1.16 -1.13 -2.74
N ILE A 160 2.31 -1.74 -2.48
CA ILE A 160 3.60 -1.06 -2.27
C ILE A 160 4.55 -1.53 -3.35
N ASP A 161 4.97 -0.64 -4.24
CA ASP A 161 5.93 -0.96 -5.31
C ASP A 161 7.31 -0.38 -5.00
N GLY A 162 8.35 -1.18 -5.24
CA GLY A 162 9.74 -0.73 -5.17
C GLY A 162 10.27 -0.54 -3.76
N LEU A 163 9.98 -1.44 -2.81
CA LEU A 163 10.49 -1.32 -1.43
C LEU A 163 12.03 -1.17 -1.38
N ASP A 164 12.77 -1.79 -2.31
CA ASP A 164 14.23 -1.63 -2.45
C ASP A 164 14.68 -0.20 -2.85
N GLU A 165 13.73 0.64 -3.26
CA GLU A 165 13.95 2.05 -3.56
C GLU A 165 13.71 2.97 -2.36
N CYS A 166 13.19 2.46 -1.24
CA CYS A 166 13.13 3.17 0.03
C CYS A 166 14.54 3.37 0.61
N GLU A 167 14.81 4.54 1.16
CA GLU A 167 16.07 4.88 1.82
C GLU A 167 16.16 4.20 3.18
N GLY A 168 17.30 3.55 3.46
CA GLY A 168 17.58 2.83 4.71
C GLY A 168 17.21 1.34 4.65
N HIS A 169 18.19 0.45 4.76
CA HIS A 169 17.93 -1.00 4.82
C HIS A 169 17.16 -1.40 6.08
N ASP A 170 17.45 -0.73 7.19
CA ASP A 170 16.76 -0.84 8.47
C ASP A 170 15.28 -0.45 8.33
N VAL A 171 14.98 0.66 7.64
CA VAL A 171 13.61 1.11 7.36
C VAL A 171 12.86 0.11 6.49
N GLN A 172 13.50 -0.42 5.45
CA GLN A 172 12.90 -1.46 4.60
C GLN A 172 12.52 -2.72 5.41
N GLN A 173 13.41 -3.18 6.30
CA GLN A 173 13.11 -4.30 7.18
C GLN A 173 12.03 -3.97 8.21
N GLU A 174 12.04 -2.75 8.76
CA GLU A 174 11.03 -2.28 9.70
C GLU A 174 9.63 -2.31 9.08
N ILE A 175 9.47 -1.82 7.85
CA ILE A 175 8.20 -1.91 7.10
C ILE A 175 7.71 -3.36 7.02
N LEU A 176 8.59 -4.30 6.67
CA LEU A 176 8.23 -5.71 6.55
C LEU A 176 7.85 -6.35 7.89
N ARG A 177 8.58 -6.03 8.98
CA ARG A 177 8.25 -6.50 10.33
C ARG A 177 6.90 -5.96 10.79
N ILE A 178 6.65 -4.67 10.58
CA ILE A 178 5.38 -4.01 10.90
C ILE A 178 4.22 -4.69 10.15
N LEU A 179 4.39 -4.90 8.84
CA LEU A 179 3.39 -5.60 8.03
C LEU A 179 3.18 -7.03 8.52
N GLY A 180 4.25 -7.80 8.78
CA GLY A 180 4.15 -9.16 9.29
C GLY A 180 3.39 -9.25 10.61
N ASN A 181 3.74 -8.39 11.57
CA ASN A 181 3.08 -8.31 12.88
C ASN A 181 1.59 -7.96 12.78
N SER A 182 1.19 -7.17 11.77
CA SER A 182 -0.22 -6.81 11.52
C SER A 182 -1.13 -8.03 11.33
N PHE A 183 -0.59 -9.10 10.73
CA PHE A 183 -1.33 -10.32 10.39
C PHE A 183 -1.12 -11.48 11.37
N CYS A 184 -0.20 -11.35 12.33
CA CYS A 184 0.01 -12.36 13.37
C CYS A 184 -1.21 -12.42 14.32
N GLY A 185 -2.00 -13.50 14.20
CA GLY A 185 -3.06 -13.83 15.15
C GLY A 185 -4.37 -13.03 15.01
N ARG A 186 -4.57 -12.29 13.90
CA ARG A 186 -5.78 -11.49 13.65
C ARG A 186 -6.49 -11.92 12.38
N SER A 187 -7.82 -11.82 12.37
CA SER A 187 -8.61 -11.94 11.13
C SER A 187 -8.19 -10.82 10.18
N SER A 188 -8.04 -11.16 8.91
CA SER A 188 -7.42 -10.30 7.90
C SER A 188 -8.30 -9.19 7.43
N ALA A 189 -8.10 -8.03 8.06
CA ALA A 189 -8.87 -6.84 7.78
C ALA A 189 -8.52 -6.21 6.41
N PHE A 190 -7.37 -6.54 5.81
CA PHE A 190 -6.93 -6.07 4.49
C PHE A 190 -5.93 -7.05 3.84
N LYS A 191 -5.59 -6.83 2.57
CA LYS A 191 -4.52 -7.53 1.84
C LYS A 191 -3.46 -6.54 1.39
N ILE A 192 -2.23 -6.99 1.22
CA ILE A 192 -1.15 -6.16 0.70
C ILE A 192 -0.26 -6.92 -0.29
N ILE A 193 0.12 -6.26 -1.39
CA ILE A 193 1.17 -6.73 -2.29
C ILE A 193 2.35 -5.79 -2.17
N VAL A 194 3.53 -6.36 -1.89
CA VAL A 194 4.80 -5.64 -1.86
C VAL A 194 5.63 -6.09 -3.05
N SER A 195 6.22 -5.15 -3.78
CA SER A 195 7.18 -5.42 -4.84
C SER A 195 8.57 -4.95 -4.44
N SER A 196 9.59 -5.77 -4.73
CA SER A 196 10.98 -5.34 -4.52
C SER A 196 12.00 -6.19 -5.29
N ARG A 197 13.25 -5.73 -5.31
CA ARG A 197 14.39 -6.62 -5.54
C ARG A 197 14.53 -7.59 -4.36
N PRO A 198 15.01 -8.81 -4.63
CA PRO A 198 15.21 -9.80 -3.58
C PRO A 198 16.58 -9.60 -2.91
N GLU A 199 16.80 -8.41 -2.38
CA GLU A 199 18.02 -8.05 -1.64
C GLU A 199 18.11 -8.86 -0.33
N PRO A 200 19.32 -9.20 0.16
CA PRO A 200 19.47 -10.13 1.29
C PRO A 200 18.64 -9.76 2.52
N HIS A 201 18.70 -8.51 2.96
CA HIS A 201 17.99 -8.03 4.15
C HIS A 201 16.47 -8.02 4.00
N ILE A 202 15.94 -7.94 2.76
CA ILE A 202 14.50 -8.10 2.47
C ILE A 202 14.11 -9.58 2.50
N ARG A 203 14.93 -10.45 1.87
CA ARG A 203 14.72 -11.91 1.86
C ARG A 203 14.68 -12.51 3.25
N GLU A 204 15.49 -12.01 4.17
CA GLU A 204 15.57 -12.53 5.53
C GLU A 204 14.30 -12.30 6.36
N VAL A 205 13.43 -11.37 5.95
CA VAL A 205 12.20 -11.03 6.69
C VAL A 205 10.95 -11.71 6.11
N PHE A 206 10.96 -12.06 4.83
CA PHE A 206 9.85 -12.72 4.13
C PHE A 206 9.90 -14.25 4.27
#